data_AF-A0A0D0C0J1-F1
#
_entry.id   AF-A0A0D0C0J1-F1
#
_cell.length_a   1.000
_cell.length_b   1.000
_cell.length_c   1.000
_cell.angle_alpha   90.00
_cell.angle_beta   90.00
_cell.angle_gamma   90.00
#
_symmetry.space_group_name_H-M   'P 1'
#
loop_
_entity.id
_entity.type
_entity.pdbx_description
1 polymer ?
#
loop_
_entity_poly.entity_id
_entity_poly.type
_entity_poly.pdbx_seq_one_letter_code
_entity_poly.pdbx_strand_id
1 'polypeptide(L)'
;GTLGADEWRTLCSISLVISLVRIWGYKHNEESRHFQMLLNFLDLVHALHAFNLCETSSAHQAYYLFHILKYLWGLLILFPDISLKPNHHYAIHAADDLKLMGPLHAHSTPVFEHLNHVLQQTNFNRHLGEIESTMLSAYCREGKLQSLLDDDAELQASIAEVIDMMNSI
;
A
#
# COMPACT_ATOMS: atom_id res chain seq x y z
N GLY A 1 -13.34 -3.81 16.24
CA GLY A 1 -12.86 -3.51 14.89
C GLY A 1 -11.61 -4.30 14.63
N THR A 2 -11.42 -4.80 13.42
CA THR A 2 -10.17 -5.43 12.98
C THR A 2 -9.26 -4.34 12.44
N LEU A 3 -7.97 -4.39 12.75
CA LEU A 3 -7.00 -3.42 12.25
C LEU A 3 -6.92 -3.46 10.71
N GLY A 4 -6.93 -2.28 10.08
CA GLY A 4 -6.73 -2.09 8.66
C GLY A 4 -5.26 -2.25 8.24
N ALA A 5 -5.00 -2.37 6.93
CA ALA A 5 -3.65 -2.61 6.41
C ALA A 5 -2.65 -1.50 6.79
N ASP A 6 -3.07 -0.24 6.72
CA ASP A 6 -2.22 0.90 7.09
C ASP A 6 -1.96 0.98 8.60
N GLU A 7 -2.96 0.59 9.41
CA GLU A 7 -2.82 0.51 10.86
C GLU A 7 -1.82 -0.59 11.24
N TRP A 8 -1.89 -1.76 10.60
CA TRP A 8 -0.90 -2.83 10.75
C TRP A 8 0.51 -2.38 10.37
N ARG A 9 0.65 -1.65 9.27
CA ARG A 9 1.94 -1.08 8.83
C ARG A 9 2.52 -0.14 9.88
N THR A 10 1.69 0.76 10.42
CA THR A 10 2.09 1.73 11.45
C THR A 10 2.50 1.03 12.74
N LEU A 11 1.70 0.08 13.20
CA LEU A 11 1.98 -0.72 14.40
C LEU A 11 3.32 -1.45 14.28
N CYS A 12 3.53 -2.14 13.16
CA CYS A 12 4.73 -2.95 12.94
C CYS A 12 5.99 -2.09 12.73
N SER A 13 5.94 -1.06 11.90
CA SER A 13 7.15 -0.30 11.54
C SER A 13 7.54 0.78 12.54
N ILE A 14 6.63 1.22 13.42
CA ILE A 14 6.89 2.30 14.37
C ILE A 14 6.77 1.80 15.80
N SER A 15 5.58 1.39 16.23
CA SER A 15 5.31 1.06 17.63
C SER A 15 6.12 -0.16 18.09
N LEU A 16 6.07 -1.25 17.33
CA LEU A 16 6.82 -2.46 17.66
C LEU A 16 8.33 -2.26 17.58
N VAL A 17 8.84 -1.49 16.62
CA VAL A 17 10.27 -1.15 16.56
C VAL A 17 10.72 -0.45 17.84
N ILE A 18 10.01 0.62 18.25
CA ILE A 18 10.36 1.37 19.45
C ILE A 18 10.29 0.47 20.69
N SER A 19 9.22 -0.31 20.83
CA SER A 19 9.01 -1.18 22.00
C SER A 19 10.02 -2.31 22.07
N LEU A 20 10.25 -3.05 20.99
CA LEU A 20 11.14 -4.21 20.97
C LEU A 20 12.60 -3.79 21.11
N VAL A 21 13.03 -2.68 20.51
CA VAL A 21 14.39 -2.15 20.72
C VAL A 21 14.62 -1.77 22.19
N ARG A 22 13.64 -1.16 22.86
CA ARG A 22 13.74 -0.82 24.28
C ARG A 22 13.82 -2.05 25.18
N ILE A 23 12.98 -3.06 24.93
CA ILE A 23 12.87 -4.24 25.81
C ILE A 23 14.00 -5.23 25.55
N TRP A 24 14.39 -5.45 24.28
CA TRP A 24 15.35 -6.48 23.88
C TRP A 24 16.73 -5.95 23.48
N GLY A 25 16.89 -4.64 23.24
CA GLY A 25 18.16 -4.05 22.78
C GLY A 25 19.12 -3.58 23.87
N TYR A 26 18.65 -3.32 25.10
CA TYR A 26 19.44 -2.59 26.11
C TYR A 26 20.72 -3.29 26.59
N LYS A 27 20.70 -4.62 26.72
CA LYS A 27 21.86 -5.40 27.22
C LYS A 27 22.84 -5.82 26.12
N HIS A 28 22.54 -5.51 24.85
CA HIS A 28 23.31 -5.90 23.66
C HIS A 28 24.04 -7.25 23.81
N ASN A 29 23.26 -8.30 24.06
CA ASN A 29 23.76 -9.67 24.16
C ASN A 29 23.36 -10.42 22.88
N GLU A 30 24.31 -10.57 21.96
CA GLU A 30 24.09 -11.21 20.66
C GLU A 30 23.64 -12.68 20.77
N GLU A 31 23.99 -13.36 21.86
CA GLU A 31 23.59 -14.74 22.11
C GLU A 31 22.17 -14.86 22.68
N SER A 32 21.58 -13.74 23.13
CA SER A 32 20.21 -13.75 23.65
C SER A 32 19.22 -14.01 22.52
N ARG A 33 18.37 -15.04 22.70
CA ARG A 33 17.28 -15.34 21.76
C ARG A 33 16.38 -14.12 21.48
N HIS A 34 16.07 -13.32 22.49
CA HIS A 34 15.27 -12.11 22.32
C HIS A 34 15.96 -11.04 21.46
N PHE A 35 17.28 -10.94 21.58
CA PHE A 35 18.07 -10.02 20.76
C PHE A 35 18.14 -10.51 19.31
N GLN A 36 18.30 -11.82 19.08
CA GLN A 36 18.26 -12.39 17.73
C GLN A 36 16.87 -12.23 17.08
N MET A 37 15.79 -12.41 17.86
CA MET A 37 14.43 -12.10 17.41
C MET A 37 14.25 -10.62 17.04
N LEU A 38 14.83 -9.70 17.81
CA LEU A 38 14.84 -8.28 17.49
C LEU A 38 15.56 -8.02 16.18
N LEU A 39 16.77 -8.56 15.98
CA LEU A 39 17.53 -8.38 14.74
C LEU A 39 16.76 -8.93 13.53
N ASN A 40 16.19 -10.12 13.66
CA ASN A 40 15.37 -10.72 12.61
C ASN A 40 14.15 -9.84 12.28
N PHE A 41 13.48 -9.29 13.29
CA PHE A 41 12.38 -8.36 13.10
C PHE A 41 12.82 -7.05 12.42
N LEU A 42 13.98 -6.51 12.77
CA LEU A 42 14.52 -5.31 12.12
C LEU A 42 14.86 -5.56 10.65
N ASP A 43 15.35 -6.74 10.28
CA ASP A 43 15.53 -7.11 8.87
C ASP A 43 14.19 -7.06 8.10
N LEU A 44 13.09 -7.56 8.68
CA LEU A 44 11.76 -7.41 8.09
C LEU A 44 11.35 -5.94 7.92
N VAL A 45 11.61 -5.10 8.93
CA VAL A 45 11.29 -3.67 8.88
C VAL A 45 12.12 -2.95 7.81
N HIS A 46 13.40 -3.28 7.67
CA HIS A 46 14.26 -2.74 6.61
C HIS A 46 13.74 -3.11 5.22
N ALA A 47 13.36 -4.38 5.01
CA ALA A 47 12.74 -4.82 3.77
C ALA A 47 11.41 -4.06 3.51
N LEU A 48 10.54 -3.95 4.52
CA LEU A 48 9.26 -3.26 4.37
C LEU A 48 9.45 -1.76 4.08
N HIS A 49 10.39 -1.10 4.73
CA HIS A 49 10.71 0.30 4.48
C HIS A 49 11.16 0.50 3.03
N ALA A 50 12.05 -0.37 2.54
CA ALA A 50 12.49 -0.31 1.16
C ALA A 50 11.30 -0.51 0.20
N PHE A 51 10.51 -1.57 0.39
CA PHE A 51 9.39 -1.89 -0.48
C PHE A 51 8.35 -0.76 -0.64
N ASN A 52 8.18 0.09 0.38
CA ASN A 52 7.19 1.17 0.38
C ASN A 52 7.72 2.52 -0.13
N LEU A 53 8.97 2.63 -0.57
CA LEU A 53 9.43 3.86 -1.19
C LEU A 53 8.72 4.12 -2.52
N CYS A 54 8.47 5.39 -2.83
CA CYS A 54 7.90 5.82 -4.12
C CYS A 54 8.92 5.79 -5.28
N GLU A 55 10.13 5.30 -5.02
CA GLU A 55 11.22 5.20 -5.99
C GLU A 55 11.88 3.83 -5.89
N THR A 56 12.47 3.36 -6.98
CA THR A 56 13.21 2.10 -7.01
C THR A 56 14.46 2.24 -7.85
N SER A 57 15.50 1.51 -7.45
CA SER A 57 16.76 1.39 -8.17
C SER A 57 17.32 -0.01 -8.00
N SER A 58 18.32 -0.40 -8.80
CA SER A 58 18.98 -1.70 -8.64
C SER A 58 19.57 -1.90 -7.24
N ALA A 59 20.11 -0.83 -6.64
CA ALA A 59 20.64 -0.87 -5.27
C ALA A 59 19.52 -1.09 -4.25
N HIS A 60 18.38 -0.44 -4.44
CA HIS A 60 17.20 -0.58 -3.60
C HIS A 60 16.61 -1.99 -3.64
N GLN A 61 16.50 -2.57 -4.83
CA GLN A 61 16.04 -3.95 -5.03
C GLN A 61 16.98 -4.95 -4.34
N ALA A 62 18.30 -4.76 -4.48
CA ALA A 62 19.29 -5.60 -3.80
C ALA A 62 19.21 -5.47 -2.28
N TYR A 63 18.99 -4.25 -1.77
CA TYR A 63 18.80 -3.99 -0.35
C TYR A 63 17.55 -4.69 0.20
N TYR A 64 16.42 -4.57 -0.50
CA TYR A 64 15.18 -5.28 -0.18
C TYR A 64 15.42 -6.80 -0.13
N LEU A 65 15.97 -7.36 -1.21
CA LEU A 65 16.18 -8.80 -1.35
C LEU A 65 17.11 -9.35 -0.27
N PHE A 66 18.18 -8.62 0.06
CA PHE A 66 19.10 -8.98 1.13
C PHE A 66 18.38 -9.11 2.47
N HIS A 67 17.61 -8.09 2.85
CA HIS A 67 16.94 -8.07 4.15
C HIS A 67 15.78 -9.07 4.23
N ILE A 68 14.98 -9.24 3.17
CA ILE A 68 13.87 -10.21 3.20
C ILE A 68 14.39 -11.65 3.30
N LEU A 69 15.48 -11.99 2.58
CA LEU A 69 16.09 -13.30 2.69
C LEU A 69 16.66 -13.52 4.10
N LYS A 70 17.40 -12.54 4.64
CA LYS A 70 17.96 -12.63 5.98
C LYS A 70 16.86 -12.83 7.05
N TYR A 71 15.74 -12.12 6.92
CA TYR A 71 14.56 -12.33 7.76
C TYR A 71 13.98 -13.74 7.64
N LEU A 72 13.81 -14.28 6.42
CA LEU A 72 13.23 -15.61 6.23
C LEU A 72 14.14 -16.73 6.75
N TRP A 73 15.45 -16.58 6.57
CA TRP A 73 16.44 -17.49 7.14
C TRP A 73 16.41 -17.45 8.68
N GLY A 74 16.41 -16.26 9.28
CA GLY A 74 16.32 -16.12 10.72
C GLY A 74 14.98 -16.61 11.29
N LEU A 75 13.88 -16.44 10.56
CA LEU A 75 12.56 -16.97 10.92
C LEU A 75 12.60 -18.50 11.09
N LEU A 76 13.21 -19.22 10.15
CA LEU A 76 13.34 -20.69 10.22
C LEU A 76 14.22 -21.16 11.38
N ILE A 77 15.27 -20.42 11.70
CA ILE A 77 16.19 -20.75 12.80
C ILE A 77 15.56 -20.47 14.17
N LEU A 78 14.91 -19.31 14.32
CA LEU A 78 14.38 -18.83 15.61
C LEU A 78 13.04 -19.46 15.99
N PHE A 79 12.30 -19.95 14.98
CA PHE A 79 10.96 -20.51 15.11
C PHE A 79 10.85 -21.82 14.32
N PRO A 80 11.46 -22.92 14.79
CA PRO A 80 11.52 -24.18 14.06
C PRO A 80 10.16 -24.82 13.78
N ASP A 81 9.14 -24.47 14.59
CA ASP A 81 7.78 -24.98 14.42
C ASP A 81 6.97 -24.23 13.35
N ILE A 82 7.51 -23.15 12.78
CA ILE A 82 6.83 -22.35 11.75
C ILE A 82 7.19 -22.87 10.36
N SER A 83 6.15 -23.20 9.59
CA SER A 83 6.30 -23.46 8.15
C SER A 83 6.15 -22.18 7.34
N LEU A 84 6.97 -22.01 6.31
CA LEU A 84 6.82 -20.89 5.38
C LEU A 84 5.49 -21.00 4.63
N LYS A 85 4.68 -19.95 4.73
CA LYS A 85 3.47 -19.73 3.93
C LYS A 85 3.81 -19.15 2.55
N PRO A 86 2.89 -19.28 1.56
CA PRO A 86 3.06 -18.66 0.24
C PRO A 86 3.40 -17.17 0.28
N ASN A 87 2.87 -16.41 1.24
CA ASN A 87 3.20 -14.99 1.40
C ASN A 87 4.70 -14.73 1.60
N HIS A 88 5.42 -15.63 2.26
CA HIS A 88 6.87 -15.51 2.39
C HIS A 88 7.59 -15.69 1.05
N HIS A 89 7.08 -16.58 0.20
CA HIS A 89 7.59 -16.77 -1.14
C HIS A 89 7.29 -15.55 -2.04
N TYR A 90 6.07 -15.02 -1.98
CA TYR A 90 5.71 -13.79 -2.69
C TYR A 90 6.57 -12.59 -2.26
N ALA A 91 6.93 -12.50 -0.97
CA ALA A 91 7.84 -11.46 -0.49
C ALA A 91 9.25 -11.57 -1.10
N ILE A 92 9.69 -12.73 -1.59
CA ILE A 92 10.96 -12.82 -2.32
C ILE A 92 10.81 -12.19 -3.72
N HIS A 93 9.70 -12.46 -4.40
CA HIS A 93 9.42 -11.96 -5.74
C HIS A 93 9.12 -10.46 -5.79
N ALA A 94 8.79 -9.83 -4.67
CA ALA A 94 8.61 -8.39 -4.60
C ALA A 94 9.84 -7.59 -5.10
N ALA A 95 11.05 -8.14 -5.04
CA ALA A 95 12.24 -7.52 -5.65
C ALA A 95 12.16 -7.47 -7.19
N ASP A 96 11.69 -8.57 -7.80
CA ASP A 96 11.48 -8.68 -9.24
C ASP A 96 10.30 -7.79 -9.68
N ASP A 97 9.24 -7.71 -8.86
CA ASP A 97 8.09 -6.83 -9.10
C ASP A 97 8.52 -5.37 -9.11
N LEU A 98 9.34 -4.94 -8.14
CA LEU A 98 9.92 -3.59 -8.13
C LEU A 98 10.77 -3.29 -9.37
N LYS A 99 11.40 -4.31 -9.95
CA LYS A 99 12.20 -4.17 -11.17
C LYS A 99 11.36 -4.09 -12.42
N LEU A 100 10.30 -4.89 -12.50
CA LEU A 100 9.49 -5.02 -13.71
C LEU A 100 8.38 -3.96 -13.77
N MET A 101 7.75 -3.65 -12.64
CA MET A 101 6.57 -2.79 -12.55
C MET A 101 6.86 -1.43 -11.91
N GLY A 102 8.07 -1.24 -11.36
CA GLY A 102 8.44 -0.02 -10.65
C GLY A 102 7.96 -0.01 -9.19
N PRO A 103 7.93 1.17 -8.55
CA PRO A 103 7.55 1.30 -7.14
C PRO A 103 6.13 0.80 -6.85
N LEU A 104 5.92 0.17 -5.69
CA LEU A 104 4.62 -0.40 -5.29
C LEU A 104 3.47 0.58 -5.41
N HIS A 105 3.69 1.84 -5.03
CA HIS A 105 2.67 2.88 -5.05
C HIS A 105 1.96 2.99 -6.41
N ALA A 106 2.70 2.83 -7.52
CA ALA A 106 2.19 2.98 -8.87
C ALA A 106 1.20 1.87 -9.29
N HIS A 107 1.26 0.70 -8.66
CA HIS A 107 0.43 -0.46 -9.00
C HIS A 107 -0.28 -1.06 -7.78
N SER A 108 -0.36 -0.30 -6.69
CA SER A 108 -1.00 -0.73 -5.46
C SER A 108 -2.53 -0.82 -5.60
N THR A 109 -3.14 -1.77 -4.91
CA THR A 109 -4.59 -2.03 -4.91
C THR A 109 -5.47 -0.81 -4.56
N PRO A 110 -5.08 0.11 -3.65
CA PRO A 110 -5.94 1.24 -3.27
C PRO A 110 -6.38 2.14 -4.42
N VAL A 111 -5.54 2.31 -5.45
CA VAL A 111 -5.90 3.11 -6.64
C VAL A 111 -7.06 2.45 -7.40
N PHE A 112 -7.02 1.12 -7.54
CA PHE A 112 -8.08 0.36 -8.17
C PHE A 112 -9.35 0.29 -7.32
N GLU A 113 -9.22 0.22 -5.99
CA GLU A 113 -10.37 0.29 -5.08
C GLU A 113 -11.08 1.65 -5.15
N HIS A 114 -10.32 2.74 -5.21
CA HIS A 114 -10.87 4.07 -5.41
C HIS A 114 -11.60 4.16 -6.76
N LEU A 115 -10.98 3.71 -7.85
CA LEU A 115 -11.62 3.67 -9.16
C LEU A 115 -12.90 2.84 -9.14
N ASN A 116 -12.87 1.64 -8.54
CA ASN A 116 -14.06 0.80 -8.39
C ASN A 116 -15.18 1.52 -7.64
N HIS A 117 -14.85 2.26 -6.59
CA HIS A 117 -15.82 3.04 -5.85
C HIS A 117 -16.47 4.13 -6.72
N VAL A 118 -15.67 4.89 -7.48
CA VAL A 118 -16.17 5.90 -8.43
C VAL A 118 -17.09 5.27 -9.47
N LEU A 119 -16.67 4.16 -10.09
CA LEU A 119 -17.47 3.48 -11.10
C LEU A 119 -18.78 2.92 -10.54
N GLN A 120 -18.79 2.45 -9.28
CA GLN A 120 -20.01 2.00 -8.60
C GLN A 120 -21.03 3.10 -8.35
N GLN A 121 -20.62 4.37 -8.30
CA GLN A 121 -21.51 5.52 -8.17
C GLN A 121 -22.15 5.94 -9.51
N THR A 122 -21.68 5.39 -10.63
CA THR A 122 -22.29 5.68 -11.93
C THR A 122 -23.72 5.13 -11.97
N ASN A 123 -24.67 5.94 -12.41
CA ASN A 123 -26.02 5.47 -12.69
C ASN A 123 -26.05 4.69 -14.02
N PHE A 124 -26.47 3.43 -14.00
CA PHE A 124 -26.65 2.60 -15.20
C PHE A 124 -27.88 1.69 -15.09
N ASN A 125 -28.53 1.43 -16.22
CA ASN A 125 -29.78 0.66 -16.30
C ASN A 125 -29.59 -0.87 -16.31
N ARG A 126 -28.40 -1.35 -15.91
CA ARG A 126 -28.01 -2.78 -15.80
C ARG A 126 -28.18 -3.62 -17.08
N HIS A 127 -28.21 -2.98 -18.25
CA HIS A 127 -28.18 -3.69 -19.54
C HIS A 127 -26.80 -4.32 -19.75
N LEU A 128 -26.72 -5.66 -19.58
CA LEU A 128 -25.49 -6.42 -19.77
C LEU A 128 -24.91 -6.18 -21.18
N GLY A 129 -23.62 -5.87 -21.25
CA GLY A 129 -22.93 -5.48 -22.49
C GLY A 129 -22.90 -3.97 -22.76
N GLU A 130 -23.70 -3.17 -22.05
CA GLU A 130 -23.69 -1.70 -22.13
C GLU A 130 -23.13 -1.04 -20.86
N ILE A 131 -23.01 -1.79 -19.76
CA ILE A 131 -22.57 -1.28 -18.45
C ILE A 131 -21.16 -0.73 -18.56
N GLU A 132 -20.24 -1.48 -19.16
CA GLU A 132 -18.83 -1.14 -19.29
C GLU A 132 -18.65 0.15 -20.11
N SER A 133 -19.38 0.26 -21.23
CA SER A 133 -19.36 1.46 -22.08
C SER A 133 -19.96 2.67 -21.38
N THR A 134 -21.03 2.46 -20.59
CA THR A 134 -21.70 3.53 -19.84
C THR A 134 -20.79 4.05 -18.73
N MET A 135 -20.21 3.14 -17.93
CA MET A 135 -19.26 3.47 -16.87
C MET A 135 -18.05 4.23 -17.41
N LEU A 136 -17.44 3.74 -18.50
CA LEU A 136 -16.30 4.41 -19.12
C LEU A 136 -16.67 5.81 -19.63
N SER A 137 -17.82 5.92 -20.31
CA SER A 137 -18.29 7.22 -20.83
C SER A 137 -18.58 8.21 -19.72
N ALA A 138 -19.22 7.77 -18.64
CA ALA A 138 -19.50 8.60 -17.48
C ALA A 138 -18.21 9.09 -16.81
N TYR A 139 -17.27 8.18 -16.55
CA TYR A 139 -15.97 8.49 -15.96
C TYR A 139 -15.17 9.50 -16.80
N CYS A 140 -15.10 9.32 -18.13
CA CYS A 140 -14.42 10.27 -19.01
C CYS A 140 -15.11 11.64 -19.06
N ARG A 141 -16.45 11.68 -19.03
CA ARG A 141 -17.21 12.94 -18.99
C ARG A 141 -17.00 13.69 -17.68
N GLU A 142 -16.98 12.97 -16.57
CA GLU A 142 -16.71 13.52 -15.25
C GLU A 142 -15.30 14.12 -15.18
N GLY A 143 -14.26 13.38 -15.60
CA GLY A 143 -12.89 13.90 -15.62
C GLY A 143 -12.73 15.13 -16.51
N LYS A 144 -13.43 15.18 -17.66
CA LYS A 144 -13.44 16.36 -18.53
C LYS A 144 -14.16 17.55 -17.87
N LEU A 145 -15.26 17.31 -17.18
CA LEU A 145 -15.98 18.35 -16.44
C LEU A 145 -15.10 18.91 -15.32
N GLN A 146 -14.43 18.05 -14.54
CA GLN A 146 -13.48 18.47 -13.50
C GLN A 146 -12.37 19.34 -14.07
N SER A 147 -11.74 18.93 -15.17
CA SER A 147 -10.71 19.75 -15.84
C SER A 147 -11.23 21.12 -16.30
N LEU A 148 -12.45 21.18 -16.84
CA LEU A 148 -13.05 22.47 -17.23
C LEU A 148 -13.34 23.38 -16.03
N LEU A 149 -13.74 22.79 -14.90
CA LEU A 149 -13.99 23.51 -13.66
C LEU A 149 -12.70 24.04 -13.02
N ASP A 150 -11.62 23.27 -13.07
CA ASP A 150 -10.33 23.66 -12.51
C ASP A 150 -9.67 24.81 -13.31
N ASP A 151 -9.90 24.83 -14.62
CA ASP A 151 -9.35 25.86 -15.52
C ASP A 151 -10.14 27.18 -15.51
N ASP A 152 -11.40 27.17 -15.04
CA ASP A 152 -12.32 28.32 -15.10
C ASP A 152 -12.99 28.61 -13.74
N ALA A 153 -12.38 29.53 -13.00
CA ALA A 153 -12.85 29.96 -11.68
C ALA A 153 -14.23 30.64 -11.70
N GLU A 154 -14.62 31.27 -12.81
CA GLU A 154 -15.92 31.94 -12.95
C GLU A 154 -17.04 30.91 -13.19
N LEU A 155 -16.75 29.89 -14.00
CA LEU A 155 -17.61 28.72 -14.18
C LEU A 155 -17.77 27.94 -12.86
N GLN A 156 -16.69 27.77 -12.10
CA GLN A 156 -16.72 27.10 -10.80
C GLN A 156 -17.63 27.81 -9.80
N ALA A 157 -17.54 29.14 -9.71
CA ALA A 157 -18.42 29.95 -8.85
C ALA A 157 -19.89 29.84 -9.27
N SER A 158 -20.17 29.92 -10.58
CA SER A 158 -21.52 29.82 -11.13
C SER A 158 -22.17 28.46 -10.84
N ILE A 159 -21.40 27.37 -10.93
CA ILE A 159 -21.89 26.02 -10.65
C ILE A 159 -22.13 25.81 -9.14
N ALA A 160 -21.29 26.38 -8.28
CA ALA A 160 -21.50 26.31 -6.84
C ALA A 160 -22.85 26.92 -6.42
N GLU A 161 -23.21 28.08 -6.98
CA GLU A 161 -24.51 28.72 -6.74
C GLU A 161 -25.69 27.83 -7.18
N VAL A 162 -25.57 27.15 -8.33
CA VAL A 162 -26.60 26.23 -8.83
C VAL A 162 -26.74 25.00 -7.93
N ILE A 163 -25.62 24.44 -7.45
CA ILE A 163 -25.63 23.30 -6.53
C ILE A 163 -26.29 23.68 -5.20
N ASP A 164 -25.96 24.83 -4.63
CA ASP A 164 -26.60 25.31 -3.40
C ASP A 164 -28.10 25.51 -3.58
N MET A 165 -28.52 26.06 -4.71
CA MET A 165 -29.93 26.20 -5.06
C MET A 165 -30.62 24.83 -5.17
N MET A 166 -30.01 23.84 -5.83
CA MET A 166 -30.56 22.48 -5.94
C MET A 166 -30.64 21.75 -4.59
N ASN A 167 -29.69 21.97 -3.68
CA ASN A 167 -29.69 21.37 -2.34
C ASN A 167 -30.65 22.05 -1.36
N SER A 168 -31.15 23.24 -1.69
CA SER A 168 -32.12 24.00 -0.89
C SER A 168 -33.60 23.67 -1.20
N ILE A 169 -33.84 22.82 -2.20
CA ILE A 169 -35.16 22.31 -2.63
C ILE A 169 -35.37 20.92 -2.05
#